data_AF-A0A131YM37-F1
#
_entry.id   AF-A0A131YM37-F1
#
_cell.length_a   1.000
_cell.length_b   1.000
_cell.length_c   1.000
_cell.angle_alpha   90.00
_cell.angle_beta   90.00
_cell.angle_gamma   90.00
#
_symmetry.space_group_name_H-M   'P 1'
#
loop_
_entity.id
_entity.type
_entity.pdbx_description
1 polymer ?
#
loop_
_entity_poly.entity_id
_entity_poly.type
_entity_poly.pdbx_seq_one_letter_code
_entity_poly.pdbx_strand_id
1 'polypeptide(L)'
;MHREVFVLLLIGITFVGAQSQGRKRKCRPNEEFLRAYYPRHDVFCKPWLALPSEVNKLHWCVCKQGYVRNAWGTCINMTACLSCKDKPFQDFNNCGSKCPMTCGKPIQKKCPFQCVTGCSCAPGNVGSFN
;
A
#
# COMPACT_ATOMS: atom_id res chain seq x y z
N MET A 1 -26.44 -12.94 -73.66
CA MET A 1 -26.20 -11.51 -73.93
C MET A 1 -26.68 -10.72 -72.72
N HIS A 2 -25.76 -9.95 -72.11
CA HIS A 2 -25.92 -8.90 -71.09
C HIS A 2 -26.67 -9.20 -69.77
N ARG A 3 -25.98 -9.22 -68.60
CA ARG A 3 -25.54 -8.09 -67.74
C ARG A 3 -26.79 -7.47 -67.07
N GLU A 4 -27.06 -7.65 -65.77
CA GLU A 4 -26.38 -6.99 -64.65
C GLU A 4 -26.50 -7.83 -63.36
N VAL A 5 -25.37 -8.04 -62.69
CA VAL A 5 -25.28 -8.66 -61.37
C VAL A 5 -25.52 -7.56 -60.33
N PHE A 6 -26.70 -7.51 -59.70
CA PHE A 6 -26.92 -6.66 -58.54
C PHE A 6 -26.34 -7.35 -57.29
N VAL A 7 -25.04 -7.15 -57.08
CA VAL A 7 -24.35 -7.51 -55.83
C VAL A 7 -24.84 -6.55 -54.74
N LEU A 8 -25.86 -6.94 -53.99
CA LEU A 8 -26.22 -6.27 -52.74
C LEU A 8 -25.18 -6.67 -51.68
N LEU A 9 -24.10 -5.89 -51.61
CA LEU A 9 -23.13 -5.92 -50.52
C LEU A 9 -23.87 -5.61 -49.21
N LEU A 10 -24.31 -6.65 -48.51
CA LEU A 10 -24.70 -6.57 -47.11
C LEU A 10 -23.43 -6.27 -46.32
N ILE A 11 -23.12 -4.98 -46.14
CA ILE A 11 -22.09 -4.51 -45.23
C ILE A 11 -22.58 -4.85 -43.82
N GLY A 12 -22.29 -6.06 -43.37
CA GLY A 12 -22.43 -6.46 -41.98
C GLY A 12 -21.46 -5.64 -41.16
N ILE A 13 -21.94 -4.55 -40.55
CA ILE A 13 -21.17 -3.82 -39.55
C ILE A 13 -21.04 -4.77 -38.36
N THR A 14 -19.94 -5.49 -38.28
CA THR A 14 -19.56 -6.17 -37.05
C THR A 14 -19.30 -5.07 -36.03
N PHE A 15 -20.24 -4.86 -35.10
CA PHE A 15 -19.99 -4.09 -33.89
C PHE A 15 -18.88 -4.82 -33.12
N VAL A 16 -17.62 -4.47 -33.39
CA VAL A 16 -16.52 -4.83 -32.51
C VAL A 16 -16.75 -4.04 -31.24
N GLY A 17 -17.46 -4.66 -30.29
CA GLY A 17 -17.60 -4.10 -28.95
C GLY A 17 -16.20 -3.86 -28.41
N ALA A 18 -15.80 -2.60 -28.33
CA ALA A 18 -14.57 -2.22 -27.66
C ALA A 18 -14.72 -2.61 -26.20
N GLN A 19 -14.19 -3.79 -25.82
CA GLN A 19 -14.05 -4.16 -24.42
C GLN A 19 -13.04 -3.19 -23.83
N SER A 20 -13.53 -2.08 -23.28
CA SER A 20 -12.72 -1.23 -22.43
C SER A 20 -12.36 -2.08 -21.22
N GLN A 21 -11.16 -2.66 -21.25
CA GLN A 21 -10.59 -3.22 -20.04
C GLN A 21 -10.35 -2.04 -19.11
N GLY A 22 -11.34 -1.71 -18.30
CA GLY A 22 -11.24 -0.67 -17.29
C GLY A 22 -9.97 -0.93 -16.50
N ARG A 23 -9.06 0.04 -16.47
CA ARG A 23 -7.79 -0.05 -15.73
C ARG A 23 -8.11 -0.46 -14.29
N LYS A 24 -7.93 -1.74 -13.95
CA LYS A 24 -8.07 -2.23 -12.58
C LYS A 24 -7.06 -1.45 -11.76
N ARG A 25 -7.52 -0.64 -10.80
CA ARG A 25 -6.63 0.12 -9.92
C ARG A 25 -5.77 -0.89 -9.17
N LYS A 26 -4.45 -0.80 -9.35
CA LYS A 26 -3.48 -1.72 -8.73
C LYS A 26 -3.17 -1.24 -7.31
N CYS A 27 -3.64 -1.98 -6.32
CA CYS A 27 -3.30 -1.75 -4.91
C CYS A 27 -1.92 -2.32 -4.57
N ARG A 28 -1.34 -1.89 -3.44
CA ARG A 28 -0.06 -2.41 -2.94
C ARG A 28 -0.22 -3.85 -2.42
N PRO A 29 0.87 -4.58 -2.16
CA PRO A 29 0.79 -5.86 -1.46
C PRO A 29 0.01 -5.75 -0.15
N ASN A 30 -0.78 -6.78 0.16
CA ASN A 30 -1.65 -6.87 1.33
C ASN A 30 -2.77 -5.81 1.40
N GLU A 31 -3.01 -5.07 0.32
CA GLU A 31 -4.18 -4.21 0.16
C GLU A 31 -5.21 -4.87 -0.76
N GLU A 32 -6.46 -4.48 -0.60
CA GLU A 32 -7.56 -4.79 -1.51
C GLU A 32 -8.33 -3.52 -1.89
N PHE A 33 -8.85 -3.51 -3.11
CA PHE A 33 -9.62 -2.37 -3.59
C PHE A 33 -11.00 -2.36 -2.95
N LEU A 34 -11.30 -1.30 -2.22
CA LEU A 34 -12.58 -1.07 -1.58
C LEU A 34 -13.65 -0.78 -2.65
N ARG A 35 -14.56 -1.73 -2.86
CA ARG A 35 -15.75 -1.55 -3.71
C ARG A 35 -16.89 -0.90 -2.93
N ALA A 36 -16.64 0.29 -2.38
CA ALA A 36 -17.63 1.09 -1.68
C ALA A 36 -17.88 2.41 -2.41
N TYR A 37 -18.93 3.13 -1.99
CA TYR A 37 -19.24 4.46 -2.55
C TYR A 37 -18.27 5.55 -2.06
N TYR A 38 -17.69 5.38 -0.87
CA TYR A 38 -16.74 6.30 -0.27
C TYR A 38 -15.47 5.57 0.20
N PRO A 39 -14.28 6.21 0.09
CA PRO A 39 -13.05 5.68 0.66
C PRO A 39 -13.13 5.69 2.19
N ARG A 40 -12.26 4.93 2.86
CA ARG A 40 -12.26 4.82 4.33
C ARG A 40 -10.85 4.96 4.90
N HIS A 41 -10.77 5.22 6.20
CA HIS A 41 -9.54 5.13 6.96
C HIS A 41 -9.15 3.66 7.17
N ASP A 42 -7.85 3.38 7.16
CA ASP A 42 -7.33 2.08 7.56
C ASP A 42 -7.23 1.97 9.08
N VAL A 43 -7.26 0.73 9.57
CA VAL A 43 -6.87 0.43 10.95
C VAL A 43 -5.34 0.41 11.03
N PHE A 44 -4.77 1.19 11.94
CA PHE A 44 -3.34 1.26 12.16
C PHE A 44 -2.89 0.35 13.31
N CYS A 45 -1.67 -0.19 13.23
CA CYS A 45 -1.07 -0.99 14.30
C CYS A 45 -0.86 -0.15 15.56
N LYS A 46 -0.19 1.00 15.42
CA LYS A 46 0.04 1.99 16.48
C LYS A 46 -0.24 3.40 15.94
N PRO A 47 -1.51 3.84 15.93
CA PRO A 47 -1.90 5.11 15.32
C PRO A 47 -1.08 6.31 15.81
N TRP A 48 -0.70 6.33 17.09
CA TRP A 48 0.10 7.40 17.70
C TRP A 48 1.56 7.46 17.25
N LEU A 49 2.07 6.42 16.57
CA LEU A 49 3.43 6.40 15.98
C LEU A 49 3.44 6.78 14.50
N ALA A 50 2.29 6.76 13.84
CA ALA A 50 2.17 7.14 12.45
C ALA A 50 2.06 8.67 12.31
N LEU A 51 2.44 9.20 11.15
CA LEU A 51 2.22 10.61 10.84
C LEU A 51 0.72 10.92 10.87
N PRO A 52 0.27 12.04 11.49
CA PRO A 52 -1.14 12.41 11.52
C PRO A 52 -1.77 12.51 10.12
N SER A 53 -0.98 12.91 9.12
CA SER A 53 -1.40 12.97 7.71
C SER A 53 -1.70 11.60 7.12
N GLU A 54 -1.01 10.55 7.53
CA GLU A 54 -1.26 9.18 7.07
C GLU A 54 -2.43 8.54 7.85
N VAL A 55 -2.58 8.83 9.14
CA VAL A 55 -3.72 8.33 9.94
C VAL A 55 -5.06 8.86 9.41
N ASN A 56 -5.12 10.14 9.05
CA ASN A 56 -6.34 10.79 8.55
C ASN A 56 -6.57 10.61 7.05
N LYS A 57 -5.76 9.79 6.37
CA LYS A 57 -5.86 9.60 4.94
C LYS A 57 -6.99 8.64 4.60
N LEU A 58 -7.78 9.01 3.60
CA LEU A 58 -8.82 8.15 3.04
C LEU A 58 -8.24 7.29 1.91
N HIS A 59 -8.46 5.98 2.00
CA HIS A 59 -7.93 4.99 1.09
C HIS A 59 -9.03 4.30 0.29
N TRP A 60 -8.78 4.15 -1.02
CA TRP A 60 -9.51 3.20 -1.88
C TRP A 60 -8.86 1.82 -1.88
N CYS A 61 -7.57 1.73 -1.56
CA CYS A 61 -6.85 0.48 -1.35
C CYS A 61 -6.61 0.34 0.15
N VAL A 62 -7.44 -0.49 0.78
CA VAL A 62 -7.45 -0.69 2.23
C VAL A 62 -6.70 -1.97 2.59
N CYS A 63 -6.20 -2.08 3.80
CA CYS A 63 -5.58 -3.32 4.25
C CYS A 63 -6.60 -4.46 4.21
N LYS A 64 -6.17 -5.62 3.69
CA LYS A 64 -6.98 -6.85 3.69
C LYS A 64 -7.36 -7.24 5.11
N GLN A 65 -8.43 -8.02 5.24
CA GLN A 65 -8.79 -8.64 6.51
C GLN A 65 -7.59 -9.35 7.18
N GLY A 66 -7.35 -9.06 8.46
CA GLY A 66 -6.21 -9.57 9.23
C GLY A 66 -4.90 -8.79 9.08
N TYR A 67 -4.91 -7.71 8.28
CA TYR A 67 -3.79 -6.79 8.15
C TYR A 67 -4.13 -5.41 8.74
N VAL A 68 -3.11 -4.72 9.24
CA VAL A 68 -3.20 -3.35 9.75
C VAL A 68 -2.09 -2.50 9.13
N ARG A 69 -2.31 -1.19 9.01
CA ARG A 69 -1.32 -0.27 8.44
C ARG A 69 -0.30 0.12 9.51
N ASN A 70 0.99 -0.04 9.20
CA ASN A 70 2.07 0.37 10.10
C ASN A 70 2.41 1.86 9.94
N ALA A 71 3.33 2.35 10.76
CA ALA A 71 3.78 3.74 10.77
C ALA A 71 4.43 4.23 9.45
N TRP A 72 4.82 3.33 8.55
CA TRP A 72 5.34 3.64 7.21
C TRP A 72 4.27 3.57 6.11
N GLY A 73 2.99 3.41 6.49
CA GLY A 73 1.90 3.37 5.53
C GLY A 73 1.87 2.07 4.71
N THR A 74 2.32 0.94 5.27
CA THR A 74 2.28 -0.38 4.63
C THR A 74 1.42 -1.35 5.42
N CYS A 75 0.68 -2.23 4.74
CA CYS A 75 -0.16 -3.23 5.39
C CYS A 75 0.67 -4.45 5.83
N ILE A 76 0.66 -4.71 7.13
CA ILE A 76 1.38 -5.80 7.82
C ILE A 76 0.39 -6.74 8.49
N ASN A 77 0.77 -7.99 8.71
CA ASN A 77 -0.08 -8.95 9.41
C ASN A 77 -0.30 -8.50 10.87
N MET A 78 -1.51 -8.70 11.41
CA MET A 78 -1.81 -8.37 12.80
C MET A 78 -0.85 -9.05 13.80
N THR A 79 -0.44 -10.30 13.54
CA THR A 79 0.53 -11.02 14.40
C THR A 79 1.89 -10.33 14.40
N ALA A 80 2.31 -9.81 13.24
CA ALA A 80 3.56 -9.05 13.13
C ALA A 80 3.47 -7.73 13.90
N CYS A 81 2.33 -7.03 13.82
CA CYS A 81 2.05 -5.86 14.67
C CYS A 81 2.17 -6.22 16.16
N LEU A 82 1.56 -7.32 16.59
CA LEU A 82 1.58 -7.78 17.98
C LEU A 82 2.99 -8.19 18.47
N SER A 83 3.88 -8.64 17.59
CA SER A 83 5.28 -8.93 17.96
C SER A 83 6.03 -7.71 18.51
N CYS A 84 5.56 -6.49 18.19
CA CYS A 84 6.12 -5.24 18.66
C CYS A 84 5.28 -4.57 19.76
N LYS A 85 4.27 -5.25 20.32
CA LYS A 85 3.35 -4.72 21.35
C LYS A 85 4.10 -3.98 22.46
N ASP A 86 5.10 -4.62 23.06
CA ASP A 86 5.82 -4.12 24.24
C ASP A 86 6.92 -3.09 23.90
N LYS A 87 7.02 -2.66 22.63
CA LYS A 87 7.99 -1.66 22.16
C LYS A 87 7.27 -0.34 21.86
N PRO A 88 7.17 0.62 22.80
CA PRO A 88 6.26 1.76 22.68
C PRO A 88 6.52 2.69 21.49
N PHE A 89 7.78 2.85 21.09
CA PHE A 89 8.21 3.72 19.98
C PHE A 89 8.59 2.96 18.70
N GLN A 90 8.33 1.66 18.67
CA GLN A 90 8.63 0.81 17.53
C GLN A 90 7.35 0.21 16.97
N ASP A 91 7.33 0.10 15.65
CA ASP A 91 6.30 -0.57 14.89
C ASP A 91 6.96 -1.59 13.96
N PHE A 92 6.22 -2.60 13.52
CA PHE A 92 6.76 -3.65 12.68
C PHE A 92 7.00 -3.13 11.27
N ASN A 93 8.22 -3.32 10.77
CA ASN A 93 8.64 -2.92 9.44
C ASN A 93 9.23 -4.12 8.70
N ASN A 94 8.78 -4.34 7.46
CA ASN A 94 9.34 -5.36 6.58
C ASN A 94 10.76 -5.02 6.13
N CYS A 95 11.08 -3.73 6.04
CA CYS A 95 12.36 -3.22 5.55
C CYS A 95 12.78 -2.03 6.42
N GLY A 96 13.09 -2.32 7.69
CA GLY A 96 13.62 -1.38 8.66
C GLY A 96 15.13 -1.18 8.56
N SER A 97 15.63 -0.11 9.17
CA SER A 97 17.06 0.16 9.25
C SER A 97 17.73 -0.76 10.28
N LYS A 98 18.98 -1.19 10.01
CA LYS A 98 19.83 -1.91 10.99
C LYS A 98 20.31 -1.03 12.15
N CYS A 99 20.14 0.28 12.04
CA CYS A 99 20.51 1.28 13.05
C CYS A 99 19.31 2.19 13.30
N PRO A 100 19.02 2.69 14.52
CA PRO A 100 19.78 2.63 15.78
C PRO A 100 19.27 1.56 16.77
N MET A 101 20.05 1.28 17.83
CA MET A 101 19.62 0.39 18.94
C MET A 101 18.49 0.98 19.81
N THR A 102 18.35 2.30 19.83
CA THR A 102 17.41 3.04 20.67
C THR A 102 16.73 4.16 19.89
N CYS A 103 15.41 4.27 19.99
CA CYS A 103 14.65 5.33 19.33
C CYS A 103 14.98 6.72 19.91
N GLY A 104 14.94 7.74 19.06
CA GLY A 104 15.26 9.13 19.39
C GLY A 104 16.75 9.44 19.51
N LYS A 105 17.64 8.44 19.41
CA LYS A 105 19.09 8.67 19.36
C LYS A 105 19.56 8.89 17.91
N PRO A 106 20.62 9.68 17.71
CA PRO A 106 21.22 9.86 16.40
C PRO A 106 21.58 8.51 15.79
N ILE A 107 21.30 8.36 14.50
CA ILE A 107 21.72 7.17 13.76
C ILE A 107 23.27 7.20 13.71
N GLN A 108 23.92 6.04 13.72
CA GLN A 108 25.37 5.99 13.59
C GLN A 108 25.80 6.32 12.15
N LYS A 109 26.91 7.04 11.97
CA LYS A 109 27.42 7.43 10.64
C LYS A 109 27.69 6.24 9.70
N LYS A 110 27.99 5.07 10.27
CA LYS A 110 28.21 3.81 9.53
C LYS A 110 26.98 2.92 9.67
N CYS A 111 25.91 3.23 8.95
CA CYS A 111 24.76 2.34 8.87
C CYS A 111 24.74 1.58 7.53
N PRO A 112 24.68 0.24 7.53
CA PRO A 112 24.54 -0.53 6.30
C PRO A 112 23.18 -0.29 5.65
N PHE A 113 23.16 -0.22 4.32
CA PHE A 113 21.93 -0.04 3.50
C PHE A 113 20.99 -1.25 3.48
N GLN A 114 21.40 -2.37 4.04
CA GLN A 114 20.59 -3.59 4.09
C GLN A 114 19.42 -3.41 5.06
N CYS A 115 18.21 -3.70 4.59
CA CYS A 115 17.06 -3.67 5.47
C CYS A 115 16.84 -4.97 6.23
N VAL A 116 16.24 -4.83 7.42
CA VAL A 116 15.90 -5.93 8.32
C VAL A 116 14.41 -5.90 8.62
N THR A 117 13.81 -7.09 8.63
CA THR A 117 12.43 -7.26 9.05
C THR A 117 12.34 -7.34 10.58
N GLY A 118 11.43 -6.59 11.17
CA GLY A 118 11.18 -6.60 12.62
C GLY A 118 10.70 -5.26 13.15
N CYS A 119 10.68 -5.12 14.47
CA CYS A 119 10.33 -3.87 15.14
C CYS A 119 11.40 -2.81 14.85
N SER A 120 10.98 -1.69 14.29
CA SER A 120 11.84 -0.56 13.95
C SER A 120 11.30 0.72 14.56
N CYS A 121 12.17 1.68 14.86
CA CYS A 121 11.73 2.99 15.36
C CYS A 121 10.85 3.67 14.31
N ALA A 122 9.62 4.03 14.71
CA ALA A 122 8.67 4.65 13.81
C ALA A 122 9.17 6.02 13.30
N PRO A 123 8.68 6.51 12.15
CA PRO A 123 8.97 7.87 11.67
C PRO A 123 8.69 8.91 12.77
N GLY A 124 9.54 9.93 12.88
CA GLY A 124 9.45 10.95 13.94
C GLY A 124 10.00 10.52 15.31
N ASN A 125 10.28 9.23 15.51
CA ASN A 125 10.97 8.69 16.70
C ASN A 125 12.42 8.28 16.39
N VAL A 126 12.98 8.78 15.29
CA VAL A 126 14.40 8.58 14.89
C VAL A 126 15.16 9.88 15.17
N GLY A 127 16.34 9.79 15.78
CA GLY A 127 17.16 10.98 16.00
C GLY A 127 17.73 11.50 14.68
N SER A 128 17.75 12.83 14.52
CA SER A 128 18.43 13.47 13.38
C SER A 128 19.95 13.43 13.56
N PHE A 129 20.69 13.43 12.45
CA PHE A 129 22.08 13.86 12.45
C PHE A 129 22.12 15.39 12.53
N ASN A 130 23.02 15.94 13.35
CA ASN A 130 23.54 17.31 13.20
C ASN A 130 24.85 17.23 12.41
#